data_AF-A0A495FM66-F1
#
_entry.id   AF-A0A495FM66-F1
#
_cell.length_a   1.000
_cell.length_b   1.000
_cell.length_c   1.000
_cell.angle_alpha   90.00
_cell.angle_beta   90.00
_cell.angle_gamma   90.00
#
_symmetry.space_group_name_H-M   'P 1'
#
loop_
_entity.id
_entity.type
_entity.pdbx_description
1 polymer ?
#
loop_
_entity_poly.entity_id
_entity_poly.type
_entity_poly.pdbx_seq_one_letter_code
_entity_poly.pdbx_strand_id
1 'polypeptide(L)'
;MESTKRRSAKVWSAAIAAAGIMLVGISPLSPAFAATDPTVSPTPTESPTVAPTAAPTLVASPAPTASPTSTASPTPTPSPTPAPTPIEVKWASIGGSLGRLGNEVGTEVTGLANGGSMQLYDHGSIYYTAATGARVIEGSIGAKWTAAGAQNGVLGYPTTDIRSGLKDGGSAQSFASGTIVSSPATGMRTARGGIGNRWVGAGSQNSFLGYPTTDEIAGVRGGVYQRYQGGSIYWNSLHGASITHGAIGGLYASLGAERGRLGYPMTEEAGGLKGGGVFQAFDGGDFFGAHDGDILYTPQTGAHFILGGILQTWEWEYSFWAKLGYPITNEMGGLKGGGAYQLFQHGAIYYSPATRGWPVQGAIRSAWASTGAERGPFGYPTTGEFPSFGQIDQRFQNGSITYSPTTHRITSMYSWIANCPSCPTHYWIQ
;
A
#
# COMPACT_ATOMS: atom_id res chain seq x y z
N MET A 1 -2.37 29.82 -18.58
CA MET A 1 -3.65 29.06 -18.52
C MET A 1 -3.53 27.60 -18.99
N GLU A 2 -2.55 27.24 -19.82
CA GLU A 2 -2.32 25.85 -20.25
C GLU A 2 -1.53 24.99 -19.25
N SER A 3 -0.69 25.60 -18.39
CA SER A 3 0.14 24.88 -17.42
C SER A 3 -0.65 24.32 -16.23
N THR A 4 -1.74 24.98 -15.81
CA THR A 4 -2.62 24.52 -14.73
C THR A 4 -3.51 23.36 -15.20
N LYS A 5 -3.98 23.41 -16.46
CA LYS A 5 -4.76 22.32 -17.11
C LYS A 5 -3.96 21.00 -17.18
N ARG A 6 -2.65 21.08 -17.45
CA ARG A 6 -1.76 19.90 -17.52
C ARG A 6 -1.39 19.33 -16.14
N ARG A 7 -1.54 20.08 -15.04
CA ARG A 7 -1.22 19.57 -13.69
C ARG A 7 -2.37 18.75 -13.11
N SER A 8 -3.61 19.21 -13.20
CA SER A 8 -4.77 18.50 -12.63
C SER A 8 -5.08 17.18 -13.36
N ALA A 9 -5.04 17.19 -14.70
CA ALA A 9 -5.20 15.96 -15.49
C ALA A 9 -4.06 14.96 -15.26
N LYS A 10 -2.83 15.42 -15.00
CA LYS A 10 -1.69 14.55 -14.66
C LYS A 10 -1.83 13.91 -13.27
N VAL A 11 -2.46 14.56 -12.30
CA VAL A 11 -2.65 13.96 -10.96
C VAL A 11 -3.63 12.80 -11.03
N TRP A 12 -4.75 12.97 -11.75
CA TRP A 12 -5.75 11.91 -11.94
C TRP A 12 -5.26 10.81 -12.89
N SER A 13 -4.67 11.16 -14.05
CA SER A 13 -4.12 10.16 -14.97
C SER A 13 -2.89 9.44 -14.41
N ALA A 14 -2.06 10.05 -13.56
CA ALA A 14 -0.93 9.35 -12.94
C ALA A 14 -1.38 8.46 -11.76
N ALA A 15 -2.41 8.85 -11.01
CA ALA A 15 -3.01 8.01 -9.98
C ALA A 15 -3.71 6.78 -10.59
N ILE A 16 -4.43 6.96 -11.71
CA ILE A 16 -5.11 5.87 -12.44
C ILE A 16 -4.11 5.04 -13.26
N ALA A 17 -3.06 5.63 -13.85
CA ALA A 17 -2.01 4.88 -14.53
C ALA A 17 -1.15 4.05 -13.57
N ALA A 18 -0.99 4.49 -12.32
CA ALA A 18 -0.39 3.68 -11.25
C ALA A 18 -1.30 2.52 -10.80
N ALA A 19 -2.60 2.57 -11.11
CA ALA A 19 -3.59 1.51 -10.84
C ALA A 19 -3.74 0.47 -11.97
N GLY A 20 -2.86 0.47 -12.98
CA GLY A 20 -2.73 -0.67 -13.91
C GLY A 20 -3.89 -0.89 -14.89
N ILE A 21 -4.69 0.12 -15.23
CA ILE A 21 -5.73 -0.01 -16.26
C ILE A 21 -5.13 0.28 -17.64
N MET A 22 -5.02 -0.76 -18.47
CA MET A 22 -4.77 -0.64 -19.90
C MET A 22 -5.92 0.14 -20.56
N LEU A 23 -5.61 1.30 -21.13
CA LEU A 23 -6.36 1.81 -22.27
C LEU A 23 -6.22 0.79 -23.42
N VAL A 24 -7.32 0.14 -23.79
CA VAL A 24 -7.40 -0.73 -24.96
C VAL A 24 -7.19 0.13 -26.22
N GLY A 25 -5.94 0.22 -26.66
CA GLY A 25 -5.52 0.74 -27.95
C GLY A 25 -5.23 -0.41 -28.91
N ILE A 26 -6.08 -0.56 -29.92
CA ILE A 26 -6.04 -1.58 -30.97
C ILE A 26 -4.69 -1.47 -31.71
N SER A 27 -3.88 -2.53 -31.72
CA SER A 27 -2.66 -2.64 -32.54
C SER A 27 -2.76 -3.84 -33.49
N PRO A 28 -2.48 -3.70 -34.80
CA PRO A 28 -2.36 -4.84 -35.68
C PRO A 28 -0.92 -5.38 -35.73
N LEU A 29 -0.79 -6.64 -35.28
CA LEU A 29 -0.03 -7.77 -35.83
C LEU A 29 1.34 -7.54 -36.51
N SER A 30 2.35 -8.21 -35.95
CA SER A 30 3.63 -8.59 -36.58
C SER A 30 3.45 -9.60 -37.74
N PRO A 31 4.54 -9.95 -38.45
CA PRO A 31 5.12 -11.26 -38.14
C PRO A 31 6.66 -11.31 -38.11
N ALA A 32 7.14 -12.33 -37.39
CA ALA A 32 8.52 -12.72 -37.15
C ALA A 32 9.15 -13.52 -38.29
N PHE A 33 10.49 -13.55 -38.34
CA PHE A 33 11.26 -14.71 -38.79
C PHE A 33 12.57 -14.85 -37.99
N ALA A 34 12.95 -16.11 -37.82
CA ALA A 34 13.92 -16.65 -36.89
C ALA A 34 15.40 -16.52 -37.32
N ALA A 35 16.32 -16.70 -36.37
CA ALA A 35 17.18 -17.90 -36.26
C ALA A 35 18.61 -17.61 -35.74
N THR A 36 18.97 -18.39 -34.72
CA THR A 36 20.26 -19.05 -34.43
C THR A 36 21.54 -18.25 -34.09
N ASP A 37 22.06 -18.65 -32.93
CA ASP A 37 23.41 -18.55 -32.33
C ASP A 37 24.57 -18.81 -33.31
N PRO A 38 25.80 -18.30 -33.03
CA PRO A 38 26.75 -19.15 -32.31
C PRO A 38 27.76 -18.46 -31.35
N THR A 39 28.08 -19.20 -30.28
CA THR A 39 29.35 -19.28 -29.50
C THR A 39 30.65 -19.04 -30.29
N VAL A 40 31.65 -18.33 -29.70
CA VAL A 40 33.08 -18.77 -29.53
C VAL A 40 33.85 -17.90 -28.48
N SER A 41 34.43 -18.57 -27.47
CA SER A 41 35.74 -18.45 -26.77
C SER A 41 36.39 -17.11 -26.35
N PRO A 42 37.00 -17.07 -25.13
CA PRO A 42 38.27 -16.37 -24.93
C PRO A 42 39.46 -17.28 -24.51
N THR A 43 40.58 -16.97 -25.18
CA THR A 43 42.04 -17.19 -25.04
C THR A 43 42.64 -17.81 -23.77
N PRO A 44 43.67 -18.69 -23.87
CA PRO A 44 44.39 -19.28 -22.74
C PRO A 44 45.50 -18.39 -22.16
N THR A 45 45.73 -18.52 -20.85
CA THR A 45 46.83 -17.91 -20.08
C THR A 45 48.00 -18.91 -19.94
N GLU A 46 49.23 -18.40 -20.05
CA GLU A 46 50.48 -19.19 -20.06
C GLU A 46 50.83 -19.84 -18.71
N SER A 47 51.46 -21.03 -18.80
CA SER A 47 52.05 -21.79 -17.70
C SER A 47 53.44 -21.27 -17.30
N PRO A 48 53.83 -21.31 -16.02
CA PRO A 48 55.23 -21.18 -15.63
C PRO A 48 55.99 -22.52 -15.67
N THR A 49 57.19 -22.41 -16.22
CA THR A 49 58.24 -23.42 -16.42
C THR A 49 58.76 -24.06 -15.13
N VAL A 50 58.89 -25.39 -15.11
CA VAL A 50 59.52 -26.18 -14.04
C VAL A 50 61.03 -26.27 -14.27
N ALA A 51 61.84 -25.91 -13.27
CA ALA A 51 63.29 -26.11 -13.24
C ALA A 51 63.65 -27.46 -12.58
N PRO A 52 64.69 -28.19 -13.05
CA PRO A 52 65.01 -29.52 -12.56
C PRO A 52 65.79 -29.50 -11.23
N THR A 53 65.36 -30.32 -10.27
CA THR A 53 66.11 -30.61 -9.03
C THR A 53 67.05 -31.79 -9.24
N ALA A 54 68.31 -31.62 -8.86
CA ALA A 54 69.39 -32.60 -9.01
C ALA A 54 69.25 -33.80 -8.05
N ALA A 55 69.79 -34.93 -8.51
CA ALA A 55 69.82 -36.25 -7.87
C ALA A 55 70.64 -36.31 -6.56
N PRO A 56 70.42 -37.33 -5.69
CA PRO A 56 70.93 -37.35 -4.33
C PRO A 56 72.38 -37.86 -4.22
N THR A 57 73.17 -37.22 -3.35
CA THR A 57 74.50 -37.71 -2.96
C THR A 57 74.39 -38.47 -1.63
N LEU A 58 74.75 -39.76 -1.66
CA LEU A 58 74.85 -40.61 -0.48
C LEU A 58 76.05 -40.20 0.38
N VAL A 59 75.82 -39.94 1.67
CA VAL A 59 76.89 -39.72 2.65
C VAL A 59 76.73 -40.69 3.81
N ALA A 60 77.86 -41.22 4.24
CA ALA A 60 78.03 -42.40 5.08
C ALA A 60 77.56 -42.25 6.54
N SER A 61 77.21 -43.41 7.09
CA SER A 61 76.84 -43.67 8.48
C SER A 61 77.99 -43.43 9.47
N PRO A 62 77.75 -42.71 10.59
CA PRO A 62 78.60 -42.78 11.77
C PRO A 62 78.13 -43.86 12.77
N ALA A 63 79.11 -44.42 13.47
CA ALA A 63 79.09 -45.50 14.45
C ALA A 63 78.32 -45.14 15.76
N PRO A 64 78.01 -46.12 16.65
CA PRO A 64 77.01 -45.95 17.71
C PRO A 64 77.55 -45.11 18.88
N THR A 65 76.78 -44.09 19.28
CA THR A 65 77.03 -43.27 20.47
C THR A 65 75.98 -43.58 21.55
N ALA A 66 76.42 -43.50 22.80
CA ALA A 66 75.82 -43.95 24.06
C ALA A 66 74.30 -43.76 24.27
N SER A 67 73.75 -44.69 25.07
CA SER A 67 72.39 -44.73 25.62
C SER A 67 71.88 -43.36 26.09
N PRO A 68 70.69 -42.91 25.67
CA PRO A 68 70.16 -41.62 26.09
C PRO A 68 69.71 -41.65 27.54
N THR A 69 70.18 -40.66 28.30
CA THR A 69 69.60 -40.16 29.55
C THR A 69 68.12 -39.86 29.34
N SER A 70 67.26 -40.22 30.30
CA SER A 70 65.81 -39.97 30.26
C SER A 70 65.50 -38.48 30.12
N THR A 71 65.14 -38.07 28.91
CA THR A 71 64.61 -36.73 28.61
C THR A 71 63.28 -36.54 29.32
N ALA A 72 63.11 -35.40 30.01
CA ALA A 72 61.82 -35.00 30.57
C ALA A 72 60.75 -34.99 29.45
N SER A 73 59.58 -35.56 29.73
CA SER A 73 58.41 -35.51 28.85
C SER A 73 58.16 -34.07 28.42
N PRO A 74 57.99 -33.76 27.12
CA PRO A 74 57.63 -32.42 26.71
C PRO A 74 56.31 -32.04 27.38
N THR A 75 56.31 -30.91 28.10
CA THR A 75 55.09 -30.25 28.54
C THR A 75 54.13 -30.19 27.35
N PRO A 76 52.86 -30.64 27.47
CA PRO A 76 51.93 -30.57 26.36
C PRO A 76 51.87 -29.11 25.88
N THR A 77 52.24 -28.89 24.62
CA THR A 77 52.00 -27.61 23.94
C THR A 77 50.52 -27.27 24.14
N PRO A 78 50.16 -26.11 24.71
CA PRO A 78 48.75 -25.74 24.83
C PRO A 78 48.15 -25.79 23.43
N SER A 79 47.09 -26.58 23.25
CA SER A 79 46.28 -26.59 22.03
C SER A 79 45.92 -25.13 21.71
N PRO A 80 46.04 -24.66 20.46
CA PRO A 80 45.69 -23.28 20.13
C PRO A 80 44.25 -23.03 20.60
N THR A 81 44.08 -22.02 21.46
CA THR A 81 42.75 -21.56 21.86
C THR A 81 41.99 -21.27 20.57
N PRO A 82 40.82 -21.91 20.33
CA PRO A 82 40.04 -21.64 19.14
C PRO A 82 39.76 -20.13 19.04
N ALA A 83 39.80 -19.61 17.81
CA ALA A 83 39.50 -18.20 17.58
C ALA A 83 38.07 -17.90 18.12
N PRO A 84 37.87 -16.74 18.78
CA PRO A 84 36.61 -16.47 19.44
C PRO A 84 35.47 -16.40 18.43
N THR A 85 34.33 -17.00 18.77
CA THR A 85 33.17 -17.02 17.87
C THR A 85 32.57 -15.61 17.75
N PRO A 86 31.83 -15.30 16.67
CA PRO A 86 31.15 -14.01 16.56
C PRO A 86 30.21 -13.71 17.73
N ILE A 87 29.66 -14.76 18.36
CA ILE A 87 28.80 -14.66 19.54
C ILE A 87 29.63 -14.24 20.77
N GLU A 88 30.76 -14.90 21.02
CA GLU A 88 31.66 -14.56 22.12
C GLU A 88 32.20 -13.12 21.99
N VAL A 89 32.58 -12.72 20.77
CA VAL A 89 33.00 -11.33 20.48
C VAL A 89 31.88 -10.34 20.83
N LYS A 90 30.63 -10.66 20.46
CA LYS A 90 29.48 -9.81 20.79
C LYS A 90 29.20 -9.77 22.28
N TRP A 91 29.23 -10.91 22.98
CA TRP A 91 29.03 -10.99 24.42
C TRP A 91 30.09 -10.23 25.21
N ALA A 92 31.36 -10.39 24.85
CA ALA A 92 32.46 -9.62 25.44
C ALA A 92 32.27 -8.11 25.21
N SER A 93 31.82 -7.69 24.02
CA SER A 93 31.60 -6.27 23.70
C SER A 93 30.49 -5.60 24.53
N ILE A 94 29.57 -6.39 25.10
CA ILE A 94 28.44 -5.91 25.93
C ILE A 94 28.66 -6.16 27.43
N GLY A 95 29.90 -6.44 27.85
CA GLY A 95 30.32 -6.54 29.25
C GLY A 95 30.52 -7.97 29.77
N GLY A 96 30.38 -9.00 28.93
CA GLY A 96 30.58 -10.39 29.34
C GLY A 96 29.69 -10.81 30.50
N SER A 97 30.25 -11.53 31.48
CA SER A 97 29.53 -12.04 32.65
C SER A 97 29.03 -10.95 33.60
N LEU A 98 29.64 -9.77 33.59
CA LEU A 98 29.18 -8.58 34.33
C LEU A 98 28.23 -7.72 33.50
N GLY A 99 28.04 -8.07 32.22
CA GLY A 99 27.15 -7.40 31.30
C GLY A 99 25.69 -7.77 31.52
N ARG A 100 24.81 -7.12 30.75
CA ARG A 100 23.35 -7.29 30.85
C ARG A 100 22.82 -8.69 30.56
N LEU A 101 23.60 -9.55 29.89
CA LEU A 101 23.20 -10.93 29.60
C LEU A 101 23.59 -11.93 30.70
N GLY A 102 24.58 -11.61 31.54
CA GLY A 102 25.10 -12.51 32.56
C GLY A 102 25.99 -13.62 32.00
N ASN A 103 26.06 -14.74 32.74
CA ASN A 103 26.90 -15.89 32.40
C ASN A 103 26.27 -16.73 31.29
N GLU A 104 27.13 -17.51 30.64
CA GLU A 104 26.76 -18.49 29.63
C GLU A 104 25.98 -19.65 30.25
N VAL A 105 24.83 -19.97 29.65
CA VAL A 105 23.99 -21.09 30.05
C VAL A 105 24.06 -22.17 28.97
N GLY A 106 24.93 -23.16 29.21
CA GLY A 106 25.20 -24.25 28.26
C GLY A 106 26.24 -23.87 27.20
N THR A 107 26.37 -24.72 26.18
CA THR A 107 27.35 -24.56 25.09
C THR A 107 26.70 -23.96 23.85
N GLU A 108 27.49 -23.24 23.04
CA GLU A 108 27.02 -22.66 21.78
C GLU A 108 26.42 -23.76 20.88
N VAL A 109 25.17 -23.56 20.48
CA VAL A 109 24.48 -24.45 19.54
C VAL A 109 24.74 -23.92 18.13
N THR A 110 25.39 -24.74 17.31
CA THR A 110 25.68 -24.43 15.90
C THR A 110 24.80 -25.27 14.98
N GLY A 111 24.71 -24.89 13.69
CA GLY A 111 23.92 -25.63 12.71
C GLY A 111 22.42 -25.34 12.76
N LEU A 112 22.02 -24.18 13.30
CA LEU A 112 20.65 -23.70 13.21
C LEU A 112 20.31 -23.38 11.74
N ALA A 113 19.02 -23.18 11.45
CA ALA A 113 18.52 -22.83 10.12
C ALA A 113 19.37 -21.73 9.46
N ASN A 114 19.66 -21.88 8.16
CA ASN A 114 20.51 -20.97 7.38
C ASN A 114 21.96 -20.84 7.90
N GLY A 115 22.50 -21.88 8.56
CA GLY A 115 23.87 -21.89 9.07
C GLY A 115 24.07 -20.98 10.28
N GLY A 116 23.03 -20.80 11.10
CA GLY A 116 23.08 -19.96 12.29
C GLY A 116 23.70 -20.66 13.50
N SER A 117 24.05 -19.83 14.48
CA SER A 117 24.45 -20.25 15.82
C SER A 117 23.65 -19.50 16.87
N MET A 118 23.51 -20.08 18.06
CA MET A 118 22.90 -19.45 19.23
C MET A 118 23.65 -19.82 20.50
N GLN A 119 23.76 -18.86 21.41
CA GLN A 119 24.14 -19.10 22.81
C GLN A 119 23.09 -18.53 23.77
N LEU A 120 22.74 -19.29 24.82
CA LEU A 120 21.90 -18.79 25.92
C LEU A 120 22.77 -18.21 27.04
N TYR A 121 22.20 -17.23 27.71
CA TYR A 121 22.77 -16.56 28.87
C TYR A 121 21.70 -16.40 29.96
N ASP A 122 22.11 -16.07 31.18
CA ASP A 122 21.21 -15.91 32.34
C ASP A 122 19.99 -15.00 32.06
N HIS A 123 20.16 -13.95 31.24
CA HIS A 123 19.13 -12.92 31.00
C HIS A 123 18.77 -12.73 29.52
N GLY A 124 19.20 -13.62 28.64
CA GLY A 124 18.88 -13.55 27.23
C GLY A 124 19.63 -14.55 26.38
N SER A 125 19.74 -14.26 25.09
CA SER A 125 20.45 -15.10 24.12
C SER A 125 21.10 -14.24 23.05
N ILE A 126 22.15 -14.76 22.42
CA ILE A 126 22.73 -14.15 21.23
C ILE A 126 22.55 -15.12 20.08
N TYR A 127 21.99 -14.63 18.98
CA TYR A 127 21.86 -15.36 17.73
C TYR A 127 22.79 -14.78 16.68
N TYR A 128 23.44 -15.66 15.91
CA TYR A 128 24.32 -15.29 14.83
C TYR A 128 23.89 -15.95 13.53
N THR A 129 23.95 -15.19 12.44
CA THR A 129 24.04 -15.72 11.08
C THR A 129 25.03 -14.89 10.28
N ALA A 130 25.60 -15.45 9.22
CA ALA A 130 26.46 -14.70 8.31
C ALA A 130 25.76 -13.45 7.71
N ALA A 131 24.43 -13.51 7.52
CA ALA A 131 23.66 -12.41 6.94
C ALA A 131 23.38 -11.27 7.93
N THR A 132 23.12 -11.58 9.22
CA THR A 132 22.66 -10.59 10.20
C THR A 132 23.75 -10.17 11.19
N GLY A 133 24.80 -10.97 11.34
CA GLY A 133 25.76 -10.87 12.44
C GLY A 133 25.17 -11.33 13.78
N ALA A 134 25.97 -11.21 14.84
CA ALA A 134 25.58 -11.61 16.20
C ALA A 134 24.70 -10.52 16.85
N ARG A 135 23.47 -10.89 17.22
CA ARG A 135 22.45 -9.98 17.76
C ARG A 135 21.90 -10.49 19.09
N VAL A 136 21.67 -9.56 19.99
CA VAL A 136 21.16 -9.84 21.33
C VAL A 136 19.63 -9.94 21.31
N ILE A 137 19.11 -11.00 21.91
CA ILE A 137 17.70 -11.23 22.18
C ILE A 137 17.52 -11.24 23.70
N GLU A 138 16.82 -10.25 24.23
CA GLU A 138 16.62 -10.10 25.68
C GLU A 138 15.25 -9.49 25.99
N GLY A 139 14.84 -9.62 27.26
CA GLY A 139 13.62 -9.01 27.77
C GLY A 139 12.33 -9.49 27.09
N SER A 140 11.30 -8.67 27.18
CA SER A 140 9.94 -9.03 26.76
C SER A 140 9.77 -9.15 25.24
N ILE A 141 10.48 -8.33 24.46
CA ILE A 141 10.52 -8.45 23.00
C ILE A 141 11.14 -9.78 22.58
N GLY A 142 12.25 -10.17 23.21
CA GLY A 142 12.86 -11.48 22.97
C GLY A 142 11.91 -12.62 23.32
N ALA A 143 11.22 -12.55 24.46
CA ALA A 143 10.24 -13.55 24.85
C ALA A 143 9.09 -13.68 23.82
N LYS A 144 8.56 -12.57 23.29
CA LYS A 144 7.53 -12.60 22.22
C LYS A 144 8.06 -13.25 20.94
N TRP A 145 9.30 -12.98 20.55
CA TRP A 145 9.93 -13.60 19.39
C TRP A 145 10.15 -15.10 19.57
N THR A 146 10.65 -15.53 20.74
CA THR A 146 10.82 -16.95 21.07
C THR A 146 9.48 -17.69 21.08
N ALA A 147 8.44 -17.10 21.67
CA ALA A 147 7.09 -17.66 21.63
C ALA A 147 6.50 -17.76 20.21
N ALA A 148 6.95 -16.91 19.28
CA ALA A 148 6.56 -16.93 17.87
C ALA A 148 7.38 -17.92 17.02
N GLY A 149 8.16 -18.81 17.65
CA GLY A 149 8.97 -19.83 16.97
C GLY A 149 10.44 -19.46 16.75
N ALA A 150 10.89 -18.35 17.34
CA ALA A 150 12.29 -17.88 17.26
C ALA A 150 12.79 -17.81 15.80
N GLN A 151 14.00 -18.32 15.53
CA GLN A 151 14.63 -18.33 14.21
C GLN A 151 13.86 -19.15 13.15
N ASN A 152 13.05 -20.11 13.59
CA ASN A 152 12.20 -20.93 12.72
C ASN A 152 10.80 -20.31 12.54
N GLY A 153 10.51 -19.24 13.28
CA GLY A 153 9.24 -18.52 13.22
C GLY A 153 9.14 -17.59 12.02
N VAL A 154 7.98 -16.98 11.87
CA VAL A 154 7.64 -16.10 10.74
C VAL A 154 8.48 -14.81 10.65
N LEU A 155 9.22 -14.47 11.71
CA LEU A 155 10.08 -13.28 11.77
C LEU A 155 11.53 -13.58 11.36
N GLY A 156 11.97 -14.83 11.49
CA GLY A 156 13.36 -15.22 11.27
C GLY A 156 14.34 -14.61 12.27
N TYR A 157 15.61 -14.53 11.88
CA TYR A 157 16.69 -14.04 12.73
C TYR A 157 16.59 -12.52 13.01
N PRO A 158 17.05 -12.07 14.19
CA PRO A 158 17.22 -10.64 14.47
C PRO A 158 18.22 -9.98 13.52
N THR A 159 17.90 -8.78 13.03
CA THR A 159 18.78 -7.96 12.20
C THR A 159 19.40 -6.80 12.98
N THR A 160 18.77 -6.39 14.09
CA THR A 160 19.28 -5.38 15.01
C THR A 160 19.26 -5.89 16.45
N ASP A 161 20.05 -5.26 17.31
CA ASP A 161 19.80 -5.35 18.75
C ASP A 161 18.53 -4.56 19.10
N ILE A 162 17.98 -4.80 20.29
CA ILE A 162 16.87 -4.01 20.83
C ILE A 162 17.25 -2.52 20.92
N ARG A 163 16.40 -1.65 20.38
CA ARG A 163 16.52 -0.20 20.47
C ARG A 163 15.49 0.29 21.48
N SER A 164 15.96 0.71 22.64
CA SER A 164 15.13 1.30 23.70
C SER A 164 15.11 2.82 23.61
N GLY A 165 14.16 3.46 24.31
CA GLY A 165 14.04 4.92 24.34
C GLY A 165 13.46 5.52 23.05
N LEU A 166 12.66 4.73 22.32
CA LEU A 166 11.89 5.25 21.20
C LEU A 166 10.81 6.21 21.70
N LYS A 167 10.20 6.94 20.76
CA LYS A 167 9.10 7.88 21.02
C LYS A 167 8.08 7.30 22.01
N ASP A 168 7.64 8.11 22.97
CA ASP A 168 6.65 7.75 23.99
C ASP A 168 7.05 6.53 24.85
N GLY A 169 8.36 6.32 25.05
CA GLY A 169 8.90 5.26 25.92
C GLY A 169 8.92 3.87 25.27
N GLY A 170 8.84 3.80 23.94
CA GLY A 170 8.81 2.53 23.23
C GLY A 170 10.17 1.85 23.09
N SER A 171 10.13 0.61 22.63
CA SER A 171 11.32 -0.18 22.26
C SER A 171 11.01 -1.00 21.02
N ALA A 172 11.99 -1.23 20.16
CA ALA A 172 11.79 -2.06 18.98
C ALA A 172 13.01 -2.92 18.67
N GLN A 173 12.76 -4.08 18.08
CA GLN A 173 13.80 -4.92 17.50
C GLN A 173 13.36 -5.38 16.11
N SER A 174 14.25 -5.22 15.14
CA SER A 174 14.02 -5.66 13.77
C SER A 174 14.56 -7.07 13.57
N PHE A 175 13.84 -7.82 12.73
CA PHE A 175 14.08 -9.19 12.34
C PHE A 175 14.07 -9.27 10.80
N ALA A 176 14.52 -10.40 10.25
CA ALA A 176 14.63 -10.59 8.81
C ALA A 176 13.31 -10.38 8.06
N SER A 177 12.18 -10.73 8.68
CA SER A 177 10.85 -10.65 8.05
C SER A 177 9.85 -9.78 8.81
N GLY A 178 10.30 -8.90 9.70
CA GLY A 178 9.43 -7.96 10.40
C GLY A 178 10.11 -7.24 11.57
N THR A 179 9.33 -6.50 12.33
CA THR A 179 9.79 -5.78 13.53
C THR A 179 8.82 -6.03 14.66
N ILE A 180 9.34 -6.35 15.85
CA ILE A 180 8.54 -6.33 17.08
C ILE A 180 8.77 -4.99 17.73
N VAL A 181 7.69 -4.30 18.03
CA VAL A 181 7.69 -2.99 18.68
C VAL A 181 6.83 -3.04 19.94
N SER A 182 7.29 -2.38 20.99
CA SER A 182 6.60 -2.23 22.27
C SER A 182 6.39 -0.76 22.56
N SER A 183 5.21 -0.40 23.02
CA SER A 183 4.97 0.91 23.66
C SER A 183 4.16 0.72 24.94
N PRO A 184 4.31 1.58 25.95
CA PRO A 184 3.47 1.53 27.14
C PRO A 184 1.97 1.63 26.83
N ALA A 185 1.60 2.36 25.78
CA ALA A 185 0.21 2.58 25.40
C ALA A 185 -0.43 1.41 24.64
N THR A 186 0.32 0.72 23.77
CA THR A 186 -0.23 -0.30 22.86
C THR A 186 0.23 -1.73 23.14
N GLY A 187 1.22 -1.88 24.01
CA GLY A 187 1.88 -3.15 24.30
C GLY A 187 2.81 -3.60 23.17
N MET A 188 3.20 -4.88 23.21
CA MET A 188 4.07 -5.50 22.21
C MET A 188 3.29 -5.96 20.98
N ARG A 189 3.65 -5.46 19.81
CA ARG A 189 3.04 -5.76 18.52
C ARG A 189 4.08 -6.14 17.48
N THR A 190 3.66 -6.94 16.52
CA THR A 190 4.49 -7.35 15.39
C THR A 190 4.01 -6.63 14.14
N ALA A 191 4.92 -5.96 13.43
CA ALA A 191 4.69 -5.37 12.12
C ALA A 191 5.56 -6.12 11.11
N ARG A 192 4.97 -6.78 10.11
CA ARG A 192 5.68 -7.67 9.19
C ARG A 192 5.15 -7.56 7.76
N GLY A 193 5.80 -8.25 6.82
CA GLY A 193 5.34 -8.31 5.42
C GLY A 193 5.11 -6.94 4.78
N GLY A 194 4.14 -6.86 3.86
CA GLY A 194 3.83 -5.62 3.14
C GLY A 194 3.38 -4.48 4.06
N ILE A 195 2.61 -4.78 5.11
CA ILE A 195 2.12 -3.79 6.08
C ILE A 195 3.27 -3.22 6.90
N GLY A 196 4.10 -4.07 7.47
CA GLY A 196 5.27 -3.67 8.26
C GLY A 196 6.26 -2.87 7.43
N ASN A 197 6.54 -3.29 6.19
CA ASN A 197 7.40 -2.55 5.28
C ASN A 197 6.83 -1.16 4.98
N ARG A 198 5.51 -1.05 4.80
CA ARG A 198 4.84 0.24 4.59
C ARG A 198 4.94 1.15 5.80
N TRP A 199 4.69 0.63 7.00
CA TRP A 199 4.84 1.39 8.24
C TRP A 199 6.28 1.88 8.44
N VAL A 200 7.27 1.02 8.18
CA VAL A 200 8.69 1.41 8.23
C VAL A 200 8.99 2.52 7.23
N GLY A 201 8.56 2.36 5.98
CA GLY A 201 8.72 3.37 4.92
C GLY A 201 8.03 4.70 5.21
N ALA A 202 6.93 4.70 5.97
CA ALA A 202 6.24 5.91 6.41
C ALA A 202 6.94 6.66 7.56
N GLY A 203 7.99 6.08 8.16
CA GLY A 203 8.71 6.66 9.31
C GLY A 203 8.44 5.95 10.64
N SER A 204 7.84 4.76 10.61
CA SER A 204 7.56 3.92 11.80
C SER A 204 6.79 4.70 12.89
N GLN A 205 7.15 4.54 14.16
CA GLN A 205 6.55 5.23 15.30
C GLN A 205 6.69 6.76 15.26
N ASN A 206 7.60 7.30 14.45
CA ASN A 206 7.79 8.75 14.30
C ASN A 206 6.85 9.37 13.26
N SER A 207 6.14 8.53 12.50
CA SER A 207 5.13 8.98 11.54
C SER A 207 3.81 9.35 12.23
N PHE A 208 2.89 9.95 11.48
CA PHE A 208 1.53 10.25 11.96
C PHE A 208 0.74 8.99 12.38
N LEU A 209 1.13 7.80 11.92
CA LEU A 209 0.49 6.54 12.33
C LEU A 209 0.83 6.17 13.77
N GLY A 210 2.01 6.53 14.26
CA GLY A 210 2.50 6.11 15.58
C GLY A 210 2.68 4.59 15.68
N TYR A 211 2.41 4.05 16.85
CA TYR A 211 2.56 2.62 17.14
C TYR A 211 1.38 1.79 16.63
N PRO A 212 1.62 0.53 16.22
CA PRO A 212 0.53 -0.43 16.00
C PRO A 212 -0.25 -0.67 17.30
N THR A 213 -1.57 -0.78 17.17
CA THR A 213 -2.51 -1.08 18.27
C THR A 213 -2.98 -2.54 18.24
N THR A 214 -2.77 -3.22 17.13
CA THR A 214 -3.14 -4.63 16.88
C THR A 214 -1.96 -5.34 16.22
N ASP A 215 -1.91 -6.68 16.30
CA ASP A 215 -1.12 -7.45 15.34
C ASP A 215 -1.89 -7.49 13.99
N GLU A 216 -1.31 -8.05 12.92
CA GLU A 216 -2.02 -8.16 11.64
C GLU A 216 -3.30 -9.01 11.78
N ILE A 217 -4.40 -8.47 11.25
CA ILE A 217 -5.72 -9.10 11.25
C ILE A 217 -6.06 -9.55 9.83
N ALA A 218 -6.58 -10.76 9.71
CA ALA A 218 -7.10 -11.26 8.44
C ALA A 218 -8.35 -10.45 8.01
N GLY A 219 -8.27 -9.90 6.79
CA GLY A 219 -9.38 -9.20 6.15
C GLY A 219 -10.20 -10.14 5.27
N VAL A 220 -10.73 -9.62 4.18
CA VAL A 220 -11.48 -10.40 3.18
C VAL A 220 -10.63 -10.64 1.93
N ARG A 221 -11.03 -11.60 1.09
CA ARG A 221 -10.40 -11.85 -0.22
C ARG A 221 -8.87 -12.03 -0.14
N GLY A 222 -8.37 -12.63 0.95
CA GLY A 222 -6.95 -12.88 1.17
C GLY A 222 -6.12 -11.64 1.58
N GLY A 223 -6.76 -10.49 1.79
CA GLY A 223 -6.08 -9.31 2.33
C GLY A 223 -5.91 -9.37 3.85
N VAL A 224 -5.03 -8.52 4.35
CA VAL A 224 -4.76 -8.33 5.78
C VAL A 224 -4.75 -6.85 6.10
N TYR A 225 -4.96 -6.49 7.35
CA TYR A 225 -4.84 -5.11 7.79
C TYR A 225 -4.33 -5.03 9.22
N GLN A 226 -3.75 -3.88 9.57
CA GLN A 226 -3.27 -3.62 10.91
C GLN A 226 -3.66 -2.21 11.32
N ARG A 227 -4.15 -2.08 12.56
CA ARG A 227 -4.52 -0.80 13.14
C ARG A 227 -3.33 -0.15 13.85
N TYR A 228 -3.26 1.16 13.74
CA TYR A 228 -2.26 2.04 14.35
C TYR A 228 -2.97 3.14 15.13
N GLN A 229 -2.22 3.89 15.95
CA GLN A 229 -2.79 4.99 16.74
C GLN A 229 -3.41 6.08 15.84
N GLY A 230 -2.78 6.39 14.72
CA GLY A 230 -3.19 7.45 13.80
C GLY A 230 -3.93 6.99 12.55
N GLY A 231 -4.27 5.70 12.41
CA GLY A 231 -4.90 5.19 11.19
C GLY A 231 -4.82 3.67 11.07
N SER A 232 -4.98 3.16 9.86
CA SER A 232 -4.84 1.72 9.57
C SER A 232 -4.09 1.53 8.26
N ILE A 233 -3.34 0.44 8.17
CA ILE A 233 -2.72 0.00 6.92
C ILE A 233 -3.43 -1.25 6.46
N TYR A 234 -3.91 -1.24 5.22
CA TYR A 234 -4.55 -2.35 4.57
C TYR A 234 -3.61 -2.90 3.50
N TRP A 235 -3.59 -4.21 3.33
CA TRP A 235 -2.83 -4.87 2.27
C TRP A 235 -3.71 -5.89 1.57
N ASN A 236 -3.61 -5.92 0.24
CA ASN A 236 -4.07 -7.03 -0.58
C ASN A 236 -3.01 -7.36 -1.65
N SER A 237 -3.16 -8.51 -2.30
CA SER A 237 -2.22 -8.94 -3.35
C SER A 237 -2.28 -8.10 -4.62
N LEU A 238 -3.35 -7.32 -4.82
CA LEU A 238 -3.58 -6.58 -6.05
C LEU A 238 -2.98 -5.16 -6.04
N HIS A 239 -3.05 -4.47 -4.90
CA HIS A 239 -2.63 -3.07 -4.74
C HIS A 239 -1.48 -2.89 -3.75
N GLY A 240 -1.13 -3.94 -3.00
CA GLY A 240 -0.12 -3.85 -1.96
C GLY A 240 -0.64 -3.14 -0.72
N ALA A 241 0.26 -2.51 0.05
CA ALA A 241 -0.07 -1.90 1.33
C ALA A 241 -0.37 -0.41 1.19
N SER A 242 -1.55 0.01 1.64
CA SER A 242 -2.00 1.40 1.63
C SER A 242 -2.46 1.89 3.00
N ILE A 243 -2.12 3.14 3.32
CA ILE A 243 -2.50 3.79 4.57
C ILE A 243 -3.84 4.51 4.40
N THR A 244 -4.72 4.38 5.39
CA THR A 244 -6.01 5.09 5.46
C THR A 244 -6.16 5.71 6.85
N HIS A 245 -6.40 7.03 6.93
CA HIS A 245 -6.37 7.78 8.18
C HIS A 245 -7.31 9.00 8.22
N GLY A 246 -7.34 9.73 9.34
CA GLY A 246 -8.09 10.98 9.46
C GLY A 246 -9.58 10.85 9.11
N ALA A 247 -10.12 11.88 8.44
CA ALA A 247 -11.54 11.93 8.06
C ALA A 247 -11.92 10.88 7.01
N ILE A 248 -11.01 10.61 6.05
CA ILE A 248 -11.20 9.57 5.03
C ILE A 248 -11.30 8.21 5.69
N GLY A 249 -10.34 7.88 6.57
CA GLY A 249 -10.34 6.62 7.30
C GLY A 249 -11.48 6.47 8.29
N GLY A 250 -11.92 7.57 8.90
CA GLY A 250 -13.12 7.58 9.75
C GLY A 250 -14.38 7.20 8.98
N LEU A 251 -14.59 7.79 7.78
CA LEU A 251 -15.71 7.42 6.92
C LEU A 251 -15.56 5.99 6.38
N TYR A 252 -14.37 5.62 5.91
CA TYR A 252 -14.13 4.26 5.41
C TYR A 252 -14.44 3.19 6.48
N ALA A 253 -14.01 3.41 7.73
CA ALA A 253 -14.32 2.53 8.84
C ALA A 253 -15.82 2.45 9.14
N SER A 254 -16.55 3.57 9.08
CA SER A 254 -18.00 3.58 9.33
C SER A 254 -18.81 2.89 8.22
N LEU A 255 -18.26 2.80 7.01
CA LEU A 255 -18.82 2.07 5.87
C LEU A 255 -18.50 0.57 5.87
N GLY A 256 -17.87 0.06 6.94
CA GLY A 256 -17.49 -1.36 7.06
C GLY A 256 -16.10 -1.68 6.51
N ALA A 257 -15.28 -0.67 6.21
CA ALA A 257 -13.91 -0.81 5.72
C ALA A 257 -13.80 -1.78 4.53
N GLU A 258 -12.87 -2.73 4.58
CA GLU A 258 -12.57 -3.66 3.48
C GLU A 258 -13.71 -4.65 3.19
N ARG A 259 -14.64 -4.78 4.14
CA ARG A 259 -15.87 -5.57 4.03
C ARG A 259 -17.03 -4.78 3.42
N GLY A 260 -16.90 -3.46 3.35
CA GLY A 260 -17.90 -2.56 2.77
C GLY A 260 -17.83 -2.49 1.24
N ARG A 261 -18.72 -1.69 0.65
CA ARG A 261 -18.83 -1.48 -0.80
C ARG A 261 -17.61 -0.81 -1.44
N LEU A 262 -16.74 -0.17 -0.64
CA LEU A 262 -15.52 0.43 -1.17
C LEU A 262 -14.43 -0.62 -1.37
N GLY A 263 -14.44 -1.72 -0.61
CA GLY A 263 -13.38 -2.71 -0.64
C GLY A 263 -12.02 -2.14 -0.23
N TYR A 264 -10.92 -2.62 -0.80
CA TYR A 264 -9.57 -2.23 -0.35
C TYR A 264 -9.13 -0.88 -0.93
N PRO A 265 -8.33 -0.09 -0.18
CA PRO A 265 -7.67 1.08 -0.74
C PRO A 265 -6.66 0.66 -1.80
N MET A 266 -6.69 1.35 -2.94
CA MET A 266 -5.77 1.17 -4.07
C MET A 266 -4.57 2.12 -4.00
N THR A 267 -4.77 3.29 -3.38
CA THR A 267 -3.78 4.35 -3.31
C THR A 267 -3.59 4.82 -1.87
N GLU A 268 -2.54 5.59 -1.66
CA GLU A 268 -2.47 6.49 -0.51
C GLU A 268 -3.50 7.62 -0.63
N GLU A 269 -3.72 8.33 0.49
CA GLU A 269 -4.40 9.62 0.47
C GLU A 269 -3.58 10.63 -0.37
N ALA A 270 -4.13 11.03 -1.51
CA ALA A 270 -3.53 11.95 -2.45
C ALA A 270 -4.13 13.35 -2.28
N GLY A 271 -3.31 14.30 -1.82
CA GLY A 271 -3.67 15.71 -1.72
C GLY A 271 -3.46 16.50 -3.01
N GLY A 272 -3.66 17.81 -2.93
CA GLY A 272 -3.39 18.74 -4.03
C GLY A 272 -4.59 19.03 -4.92
N LEU A 273 -5.78 18.55 -4.54
CA LEU A 273 -7.02 18.99 -5.18
C LEU A 273 -7.35 20.44 -4.76
N LYS A 274 -8.14 21.13 -5.59
CA LYS A 274 -8.47 22.56 -5.40
C LYS A 274 -9.13 22.79 -4.04
N GLY A 275 -8.71 23.82 -3.31
CA GLY A 275 -9.30 24.12 -1.99
C GLY A 275 -8.79 23.22 -0.85
N GLY A 276 -7.64 22.56 -1.03
CA GLY A 276 -7.06 21.69 -0.01
C GLY A 276 -7.72 20.31 0.06
N GLY A 277 -8.32 19.88 -1.05
CA GLY A 277 -8.96 18.57 -1.12
C GLY A 277 -7.95 17.44 -1.16
N VAL A 278 -8.35 16.33 -0.55
CA VAL A 278 -7.63 15.06 -0.50
C VAL A 278 -8.58 13.98 -0.96
N PHE A 279 -8.08 12.97 -1.66
CA PHE A 279 -8.87 11.79 -1.99
C PHE A 279 -8.08 10.51 -1.77
N GLN A 280 -8.80 9.40 -1.67
CA GLN A 280 -8.23 8.07 -1.71
C GLN A 280 -9.11 7.19 -2.60
N ALA A 281 -8.47 6.40 -3.45
CA ALA A 281 -9.14 5.48 -4.37
C ALA A 281 -9.25 4.07 -3.78
N PHE A 282 -10.34 3.38 -4.12
CA PHE A 282 -10.72 2.06 -3.62
C PHE A 282 -11.21 1.14 -4.74
N ASP A 283 -11.08 -0.17 -4.50
CA ASP A 283 -11.31 -1.24 -5.47
C ASP A 283 -12.79 -1.65 -5.68
N GLY A 284 -13.71 -0.91 -5.07
CA GLY A 284 -15.16 -1.13 -5.21
C GLY A 284 -15.69 -2.38 -4.52
N GLY A 285 -14.87 -3.14 -3.81
CA GLY A 285 -15.29 -4.39 -3.18
C GLY A 285 -15.46 -5.56 -4.16
N ASP A 286 -15.34 -5.33 -5.46
CA ASP A 286 -15.57 -6.33 -6.50
C ASP A 286 -14.39 -7.30 -6.64
N PHE A 287 -14.68 -8.51 -7.11
CA PHE A 287 -13.67 -9.58 -7.22
C PHE A 287 -12.52 -9.21 -8.18
N PHE A 288 -12.77 -8.35 -9.16
CA PHE A 288 -11.79 -7.93 -10.16
C PHE A 288 -10.88 -6.80 -9.68
N GLY A 289 -11.19 -6.17 -8.53
CA GLY A 289 -10.42 -5.07 -7.95
C GLY A 289 -10.19 -3.89 -8.90
N ALA A 290 -11.22 -3.57 -9.69
CA ALA A 290 -11.22 -2.40 -10.54
C ALA A 290 -11.51 -1.15 -9.70
N HIS A 291 -10.94 -0.02 -10.10
CA HIS A 291 -11.26 1.27 -9.48
C HIS A 291 -12.75 1.59 -9.67
N ASP A 292 -13.51 1.61 -8.58
CA ASP A 292 -14.96 1.82 -8.61
C ASP A 292 -15.49 2.65 -7.43
N GLY A 293 -14.58 3.19 -6.60
CA GLY A 293 -14.97 4.06 -5.51
C GLY A 293 -13.85 4.96 -5.00
N ASP A 294 -14.20 6.21 -4.70
CA ASP A 294 -13.31 7.18 -4.06
C ASP A 294 -13.94 7.69 -2.76
N ILE A 295 -13.09 8.03 -1.80
CA ILE A 295 -13.47 8.95 -0.71
C ILE A 295 -12.72 10.26 -0.90
N LEU A 296 -13.46 11.36 -0.94
CA LEU A 296 -12.93 12.71 -1.02
C LEU A 296 -13.17 13.45 0.28
N TYR A 297 -12.19 14.23 0.71
CA TYR A 297 -12.27 15.12 1.85
C TYR A 297 -11.91 16.55 1.44
N THR A 298 -12.68 17.51 1.94
CA THR A 298 -12.26 18.91 2.02
C THR A 298 -12.62 19.49 3.39
N PRO A 299 -11.91 20.53 3.88
CA PRO A 299 -12.32 21.22 5.09
C PRO A 299 -13.74 21.79 5.05
N GLN A 300 -14.26 22.09 3.86
CA GLN A 300 -15.58 22.71 3.69
C GLN A 300 -16.72 21.69 3.67
N THR A 301 -16.49 20.51 3.09
CA THR A 301 -17.53 19.48 2.90
C THR A 301 -17.43 18.33 3.89
N GLY A 302 -16.24 18.09 4.46
CA GLY A 302 -15.95 16.84 5.14
C GLY A 302 -15.70 15.71 4.15
N ALA A 303 -15.63 14.47 4.67
CA ALA A 303 -15.38 13.27 3.89
C ALA A 303 -16.68 12.72 3.30
N HIS A 304 -16.67 12.41 2.00
CA HIS A 304 -17.77 11.80 1.29
C HIS A 304 -17.27 10.78 0.28
N PHE A 305 -17.99 9.67 0.13
CA PHE A 305 -17.67 8.66 -0.86
C PHE A 305 -18.42 8.91 -2.18
N ILE A 306 -17.82 8.54 -3.31
CA ILE A 306 -18.42 8.54 -4.64
C ILE A 306 -18.16 7.18 -5.28
N LEU A 307 -19.16 6.55 -5.90
CA LEU A 307 -19.04 5.20 -6.49
C LEU A 307 -19.42 5.16 -7.98
N GLY A 308 -18.89 4.14 -8.66
CA GLY A 308 -19.35 3.64 -9.95
C GLY A 308 -19.72 4.69 -11.00
N GLY A 309 -20.94 4.60 -11.52
CA GLY A 309 -21.39 5.47 -12.61
C GLY A 309 -21.45 6.96 -12.25
N ILE A 310 -21.56 7.30 -10.95
CA ILE A 310 -21.50 8.70 -10.50
C ILE A 310 -20.03 9.16 -10.47
N LEU A 311 -19.12 8.31 -9.99
CA LEU A 311 -17.67 8.57 -9.98
C LEU A 311 -17.18 8.85 -11.40
N GLN A 312 -17.50 7.97 -12.36
CA GLN A 312 -17.09 8.11 -13.76
C GLN A 312 -17.51 9.47 -14.36
N THR A 313 -18.76 9.89 -14.10
CA THR A 313 -19.26 11.20 -14.56
C THR A 313 -18.56 12.35 -13.86
N TRP A 314 -18.35 12.24 -12.55
CA TRP A 314 -17.71 13.29 -11.77
C TRP A 314 -16.24 13.49 -12.17
N GLU A 315 -15.47 12.42 -12.36
CA GLU A 315 -14.07 12.48 -12.79
C GLU A 315 -13.91 13.13 -14.16
N TRP A 316 -14.81 12.79 -15.09
CA TRP A 316 -14.87 13.41 -16.41
C TRP A 316 -15.15 14.90 -16.28
N GLU A 317 -16.23 15.30 -15.59
CA GLU A 317 -16.60 16.71 -15.43
C GLU A 317 -15.56 17.53 -14.65
N TYR A 318 -14.94 16.93 -13.63
CA TYR A 318 -13.90 17.58 -12.84
C TYR A 318 -12.64 17.83 -13.67
N SER A 319 -12.28 16.90 -14.55
CA SER A 319 -11.12 17.02 -15.45
C SER A 319 -11.27 18.11 -16.51
N PHE A 320 -12.51 18.39 -16.94
CA PHE A 320 -12.75 19.40 -17.98
C PHE A 320 -13.14 20.77 -17.45
N TRP A 321 -13.91 20.85 -16.35
CA TRP A 321 -14.51 22.14 -15.92
C TRP A 321 -14.60 22.37 -14.41
N ALA A 322 -14.48 21.35 -13.57
CA ALA A 322 -14.67 21.44 -12.11
C ALA A 322 -15.97 22.17 -11.69
N LYS A 323 -17.02 22.10 -12.53
CA LYS A 323 -18.25 22.90 -12.38
C LYS A 323 -19.09 22.49 -11.17
N LEU A 324 -19.16 21.19 -10.88
CA LEU A 324 -19.96 20.67 -9.78
C LEU A 324 -19.35 20.91 -8.39
N GLY A 325 -18.02 21.06 -8.31
CA GLY A 325 -17.30 21.10 -7.05
C GLY A 325 -17.23 19.72 -6.37
N TYR A 326 -17.03 19.74 -5.05
CA TYR A 326 -16.92 18.53 -4.23
C TYR A 326 -18.29 17.96 -3.82
N PRO A 327 -18.37 16.66 -3.52
CA PRO A 327 -19.56 16.06 -2.93
C PRO A 327 -19.88 16.71 -1.58
N ILE A 328 -21.17 16.91 -1.31
CA ILE A 328 -21.70 17.41 -0.01
C ILE A 328 -22.62 16.39 0.67
N THR A 329 -22.94 15.31 -0.04
CA THR A 329 -23.61 14.13 0.51
C THR A 329 -22.85 12.90 0.08
N ASN A 330 -23.06 11.80 0.80
CA ASN A 330 -22.77 10.47 0.26
C ASN A 330 -23.78 10.13 -0.86
N GLU A 331 -23.48 9.10 -1.65
CA GLU A 331 -24.42 8.57 -2.64
C GLU A 331 -25.71 8.07 -1.97
N MET A 332 -26.85 8.52 -2.50
CA MET A 332 -28.18 8.11 -2.06
C MET A 332 -28.81 7.22 -3.14
N GLY A 333 -28.84 5.92 -2.87
CA GLY A 333 -29.51 4.93 -3.71
C GLY A 333 -31.03 4.84 -3.46
N GLY A 334 -31.68 3.89 -4.13
CA GLY A 334 -33.11 3.61 -3.95
C GLY A 334 -34.02 4.48 -4.80
N LEU A 335 -33.48 5.15 -5.82
CA LEU A 335 -34.29 5.87 -6.79
C LEU A 335 -34.98 4.90 -7.77
N LYS A 336 -36.01 5.40 -8.47
CA LYS A 336 -36.83 4.65 -9.43
C LYS A 336 -35.97 3.86 -10.42
N GLY A 337 -36.24 2.57 -10.63
CA GLY A 337 -35.51 1.76 -11.60
C GLY A 337 -34.07 1.44 -11.20
N GLY A 338 -33.76 1.41 -9.90
CA GLY A 338 -32.42 1.08 -9.39
C GLY A 338 -31.42 2.23 -9.53
N GLY A 339 -31.91 3.47 -9.57
CA GLY A 339 -31.05 4.64 -9.67
C GLY A 339 -30.48 5.11 -8.33
N ALA A 340 -29.53 6.03 -8.44
CA ALA A 340 -28.90 6.71 -7.33
C ALA A 340 -28.62 8.17 -7.68
N TYR A 341 -28.42 9.01 -6.69
CA TYR A 341 -27.95 10.37 -6.90
C TYR A 341 -26.99 10.80 -5.82
N GLN A 342 -26.22 11.84 -6.13
CA GLN A 342 -25.34 12.50 -5.19
C GLN A 342 -25.37 14.00 -5.40
N LEU A 343 -25.32 14.74 -4.29
CA LEU A 343 -25.28 16.20 -4.30
C LEU A 343 -23.83 16.69 -4.23
N PHE A 344 -23.58 17.75 -4.98
CA PHE A 344 -22.31 18.46 -5.06
C PHE A 344 -22.53 19.94 -4.77
N GLN A 345 -21.45 20.68 -4.49
CA GLN A 345 -21.51 22.11 -4.14
C GLN A 345 -22.31 22.95 -5.14
N HIS A 346 -22.29 22.59 -6.43
CA HIS A 346 -22.93 23.37 -7.49
C HIS A 346 -23.89 22.54 -8.36
N GLY A 347 -24.34 21.38 -7.90
CA GLY A 347 -25.28 20.57 -8.67
C GLY A 347 -25.54 19.20 -8.06
N ALA A 348 -26.03 18.28 -8.89
CA ALA A 348 -26.21 16.89 -8.54
C ALA A 348 -25.84 16.01 -9.72
N ILE A 349 -25.40 14.79 -9.47
CA ILE A 349 -25.31 13.74 -10.50
C ILE A 349 -26.38 12.72 -10.19
N TYR A 350 -27.18 12.38 -11.20
CA TYR A 350 -28.16 11.31 -11.14
C TYR A 350 -27.73 10.17 -12.04
N TYR A 351 -27.81 8.96 -11.51
CA TYR A 351 -27.49 7.73 -12.18
C TYR A 351 -28.73 6.83 -12.26
N SER A 352 -28.90 6.17 -13.41
CA SER A 352 -29.73 4.98 -13.53
C SER A 352 -29.06 3.97 -14.47
N PRO A 353 -29.38 2.67 -14.37
CA PRO A 353 -28.87 1.68 -15.33
C PRO A 353 -29.21 2.01 -16.78
N ALA A 354 -30.35 2.65 -17.03
CA ALA A 354 -30.83 3.00 -18.37
C ALA A 354 -30.14 4.24 -18.94
N THR A 355 -29.84 5.24 -18.11
CA THR A 355 -29.32 6.54 -18.57
C THR A 355 -27.85 6.74 -18.33
N ARG A 356 -27.22 5.97 -17.43
CA ARG A 356 -25.91 6.28 -16.82
C ARG A 356 -25.94 7.56 -15.99
N GLY A 357 -24.78 8.01 -15.53
CA GLY A 357 -24.61 9.18 -14.67
C GLY A 357 -24.60 10.48 -15.46
N TRP A 358 -25.46 11.43 -15.11
CA TRP A 358 -25.49 12.75 -15.75
C TRP A 358 -25.61 13.88 -14.72
N PRO A 359 -24.89 15.00 -14.94
CA PRO A 359 -24.96 16.16 -14.07
C PRO A 359 -26.22 16.99 -14.35
N VAL A 360 -26.85 17.52 -13.30
CA VAL A 360 -27.99 18.44 -13.36
C VAL A 360 -27.69 19.59 -12.38
N GLN A 361 -27.80 20.84 -12.81
CA GLN A 361 -27.39 22.00 -11.98
C GLN A 361 -28.29 23.23 -12.21
N GLY A 362 -27.99 24.31 -11.49
CA GLY A 362 -28.60 25.63 -11.70
C GLY A 362 -30.14 25.65 -11.79
N ALA A 363 -30.65 26.50 -12.69
CA ALA A 363 -32.08 26.73 -12.87
C ALA A 363 -32.82 25.52 -13.46
N ILE A 364 -32.15 24.73 -14.31
CA ILE A 364 -32.71 23.50 -14.89
C ILE A 364 -32.97 22.47 -13.80
N ARG A 365 -31.99 22.23 -12.90
CA ARG A 365 -32.19 21.35 -11.75
C ARG A 365 -33.34 21.79 -10.88
N SER A 366 -33.46 23.09 -10.59
CA SER A 366 -34.55 23.62 -9.77
C SER A 366 -35.92 23.38 -10.40
N ALA A 367 -36.05 23.62 -11.71
CA ALA A 367 -37.29 23.35 -12.45
C ALA A 367 -37.61 21.85 -12.56
N TRP A 368 -36.60 21.02 -12.84
CA TRP A 368 -36.79 19.57 -12.89
C TRP A 368 -37.21 19.02 -11.52
N ALA A 369 -36.57 19.47 -10.44
CA ALA A 369 -36.89 19.06 -9.08
C ALA A 369 -38.32 19.47 -8.67
N SER A 370 -38.80 20.65 -9.07
CA SER A 370 -40.18 21.09 -8.76
C SER A 370 -41.25 20.24 -9.46
N THR A 371 -40.91 19.57 -10.56
CA THR A 371 -41.79 18.61 -11.24
C THR A 371 -41.74 17.19 -10.68
N GLY A 372 -41.00 16.96 -9.58
CA GLY A 372 -40.85 15.64 -8.95
C GLY A 372 -39.60 14.87 -9.39
N ALA A 373 -38.61 15.54 -9.99
CA ALA A 373 -37.31 14.98 -10.36
C ALA A 373 -37.43 13.67 -11.16
N GLU A 374 -36.70 12.62 -10.77
CA GLU A 374 -36.66 11.34 -11.48
C GLU A 374 -37.97 10.54 -11.41
N ARG A 375 -38.83 10.87 -10.44
CA ARG A 375 -40.20 10.32 -10.32
C ARG A 375 -41.20 11.13 -11.13
N GLY A 376 -40.84 12.35 -11.50
CA GLY A 376 -41.64 13.28 -12.27
C GLY A 376 -41.80 12.88 -13.73
N PRO A 377 -42.53 13.70 -14.50
CA PRO A 377 -42.88 13.40 -15.89
C PRO A 377 -41.65 13.31 -16.82
N PHE A 378 -40.57 14.04 -16.51
CA PHE A 378 -39.33 14.02 -17.31
C PHE A 378 -38.50 12.74 -17.15
N GLY A 379 -38.57 12.07 -15.99
CA GLY A 379 -37.67 10.97 -15.65
C GLY A 379 -36.22 11.42 -15.43
N TYR A 380 -35.28 10.49 -15.64
CA TYR A 380 -33.84 10.75 -15.46
C TYR A 380 -33.25 11.63 -16.57
N PRO A 381 -32.18 12.40 -16.27
CA PRO A 381 -31.39 13.08 -17.28
C PRO A 381 -30.71 12.06 -18.23
N THR A 382 -30.59 12.43 -19.50
CA THR A 382 -29.92 11.64 -20.55
C THR A 382 -28.72 12.36 -21.15
N THR A 383 -28.50 13.63 -20.79
CA THR A 383 -27.33 14.43 -21.11
C THR A 383 -26.95 15.31 -19.91
N GLY A 384 -25.73 15.83 -19.89
CA GLY A 384 -25.42 17.04 -19.12
C GLY A 384 -26.10 18.27 -19.74
N GLU A 385 -26.01 19.41 -19.05
CA GLU A 385 -26.41 20.70 -19.61
C GLU A 385 -25.47 21.13 -20.74
N PHE A 386 -26.01 21.46 -21.90
CA PHE A 386 -25.24 21.89 -23.07
C PHE A 386 -25.78 23.21 -23.64
N PRO A 387 -24.90 24.08 -24.15
CA PRO A 387 -25.32 25.32 -24.79
C PRO A 387 -26.04 25.03 -26.12
N SER A 388 -27.14 25.74 -26.37
CA SER A 388 -27.99 25.59 -27.55
C SER A 388 -28.55 26.96 -27.95
N PHE A 389 -28.10 27.53 -29.07
CA PHE A 389 -28.55 28.84 -29.58
C PHE A 389 -28.59 29.98 -28.54
N GLY A 390 -27.57 30.08 -27.68
CA GLY A 390 -27.51 31.10 -26.61
C GLY A 390 -28.35 30.78 -25.37
N GLN A 391 -29.00 29.62 -25.36
CA GLN A 391 -29.70 29.02 -24.22
C GLN A 391 -28.89 27.83 -23.69
N ILE A 392 -29.34 27.25 -22.58
CA ILE A 392 -28.80 26.05 -21.98
C ILE A 392 -29.89 24.99 -22.02
N ASP A 393 -29.63 23.87 -22.69
CA ASP A 393 -30.55 22.76 -22.83
C ASP A 393 -30.07 21.55 -22.04
N GLN A 394 -31.02 20.79 -21.50
CA GLN A 394 -30.76 19.46 -20.97
C GLN A 394 -31.86 18.50 -21.39
N ARG A 395 -31.46 17.30 -21.80
CA ARG A 395 -32.38 16.22 -22.18
C ARG A 395 -32.62 15.27 -21.02
N PHE A 396 -33.85 14.78 -20.96
CA PHE A 396 -34.35 13.80 -20.01
C PHE A 396 -35.02 12.66 -20.79
N GLN A 397 -35.36 11.57 -20.11
CA GLN A 397 -35.99 10.40 -20.73
C GLN A 397 -37.24 10.76 -21.54
N ASN A 398 -38.07 11.65 -21.00
CA ASN A 398 -39.37 11.99 -21.57
C ASN A 398 -39.51 13.46 -21.96
N GLY A 399 -38.41 14.15 -22.26
CA GLY A 399 -38.47 15.57 -22.61
C GLY A 399 -37.14 16.30 -22.53
N SER A 400 -37.22 17.63 -22.60
CA SER A 400 -36.10 18.53 -22.40
C SER A 400 -36.50 19.75 -21.58
N ILE A 401 -35.54 20.31 -20.86
CA ILE A 401 -35.71 21.58 -20.17
C ILE A 401 -34.64 22.53 -20.71
N THR A 402 -35.08 23.73 -21.03
CA THR A 402 -34.27 24.79 -21.62
C THR A 402 -34.30 26.00 -20.70
N TYR A 403 -33.13 26.56 -20.42
CA TYR A 403 -32.95 27.79 -19.68
C TYR A 403 -32.36 28.87 -20.58
N SER A 404 -33.00 30.05 -20.60
CA SER A 404 -32.47 31.23 -21.29
C SER A 404 -31.72 32.12 -20.29
N PRO A 405 -30.37 32.22 -20.36
CA PRO A 405 -29.61 33.09 -19.46
C PRO A 405 -29.96 34.58 -19.60
N THR A 406 -30.39 35.01 -20.79
CA THR A 406 -30.74 36.42 -21.08
C THR A 406 -32.06 36.84 -20.47
N THR A 407 -33.05 35.94 -20.46
CA THR A 407 -34.42 36.24 -20.01
C THR A 407 -34.77 35.59 -18.68
N HIS A 408 -33.87 34.75 -18.14
CA HIS A 408 -34.09 33.89 -16.98
C HIS A 408 -35.32 32.97 -17.09
N ARG A 409 -35.80 32.70 -18.32
CA ARG A 409 -36.96 31.84 -18.56
C ARG A 409 -36.57 30.39 -18.63
N ILE A 410 -37.42 29.55 -18.04
CA ILE A 410 -37.39 28.09 -18.19
C ILE A 410 -38.49 27.68 -19.16
N THR A 411 -38.14 26.83 -20.12
CA THR A 411 -39.06 26.20 -21.06
C THR A 411 -38.96 24.70 -20.88
N SER A 412 -40.11 24.04 -20.71
CA SER A 412 -40.24 22.60 -20.49
C SER A 412 -40.95 21.98 -21.68
N MET A 413 -40.33 20.98 -22.32
CA MET A 413 -40.93 20.25 -23.44
C MET A 413 -41.00 18.77 -23.13
N TYR A 414 -42.20 18.19 -23.23
CA TYR A 414 -42.40 16.75 -23.02
C TYR A 414 -42.43 16.00 -24.36
N SER A 415 -41.80 14.82 -24.41
CA SER A 415 -41.70 14.01 -25.63
C SER A 415 -43.06 13.52 -26.15
N TRP A 416 -44.05 13.33 -25.27
CA TRP A 416 -45.42 12.99 -25.67
C TRP A 416 -46.20 14.15 -26.29
N ILE A 417 -45.77 15.40 -26.09
CA ILE A 417 -46.31 16.59 -26.77
C ILE A 417 -45.62 16.80 -28.13
N ALA A 418 -44.33 16.47 -28.25
CA ALA A 418 -43.56 16.62 -29.49
C ALA A 418 -44.06 15.74 -30.66
N ASN A 419 -44.73 14.62 -30.38
CA ASN A 419 -45.33 13.72 -31.38
C ASN A 419 -46.81 13.97 -31.64
N CYS A 420 -47.35 15.10 -31.19
CA CYS A 420 -48.73 15.49 -31.43
C CYS A 420 -48.78 16.49 -32.60
N PRO A 421 -49.09 16.06 -33.85
CA PRO A 421 -49.12 16.96 -35.02
C PRO A 421 -50.18 18.07 -34.95
N SER A 422 -51.04 18.05 -33.93
CA SER A 422 -52.12 19.02 -33.70
C SER A 422 -52.17 19.60 -32.29
N CYS A 423 -51.13 19.42 -31.47
CA CYS A 423 -51.10 20.08 -30.16
C CYS A 423 -50.60 21.54 -30.33
N PRO A 424 -51.27 22.53 -29.73
CA PRO A 424 -50.77 23.90 -29.74
C PRO A 424 -49.40 23.94 -29.05
N THR A 425 -48.47 24.68 -29.65
CA THR A 425 -47.06 24.86 -29.27
C THR A 425 -46.82 25.48 -27.88
N HIS A 426 -47.81 25.50 -26.99
CA HIS A 426 -47.79 26.28 -25.76
C HIS A 426 -48.57 25.60 -24.63
N TYR A 427 -48.07 24.49 -24.10
CA TYR A 427 -48.35 24.13 -22.70
C TYR A 427 -47.29 24.78 -21.81
N TRP A 428 -47.52 26.06 -21.50
CA TRP A 428 -46.78 26.77 -20.47
C TRP A 428 -47.26 26.28 -19.11
N ILE A 429 -46.42 25.57 -18.37
CA ILE A 429 -46.57 25.52 -16.92
C ILE A 429 -45.74 26.71 -16.41
N GLN A 430 -46.42 27.78 -16.02
CA GLN A 430 -45.82 28.94 -15.33
C GLN A 430 -45.51 28.60 -13.88
#